data_AF-A0A183GCU4-F1
#
_entry.id   AF-A0A183GCU4-F1
#
_cell.length_a   1.000
_cell.length_b   1.000
_cell.length_c   1.000
_cell.angle_alpha   90.00
_cell.angle_beta   90.00
_cell.angle_gamma   90.00
#
_symmetry.space_group_name_H-M   'P 1'
#
loop_
_entity.id
_entity.type
_entity.pdbx_description
1 polymer ?
#
loop_
_entity_poly.entity_id
_entity_poly.type
_entity_poly.pdbx_seq_one_letter_code
_entity_poly.pdbx_strand_id
1 'polypeptide(L)'
;MMLHAWTGYKNYSWGANELRPLSKSSNTQSIFGGRSMPATIVDAADTLWIMGLTKEYEEARDYIKENFDMSQATGTLSVFETTIRFLGGLLSLYALTGESFYIGKARLVAEALLPAFNTPTGIPKSSLDVSSRHASNYGWADGGSSILAEIGSLHLEFTYLSHVTKSPLFVKKVKKIRDALDRVEKPKGLYSNYISPDSGKWTRSNHVSLGALGDSFYEYLIKSWLQSGKIDEQARRMYWNASEAIQNNLIFKSKSGLTYVAELRNGLPDHKMGHLACFSVGMFALQAVNEETEDKRVSFGRAFCNSRTKLPRSDSGSGKATVVYLSGIQCC
;
A
#
# COMPACT_ATOMS: atom_id res chain seq x y z
N MET A 1 -10.33 -9.74 20.38
CA MET A 1 -9.05 -9.89 19.65
C MET A 1 -8.18 -8.64 19.78
N MET A 2 -8.67 -7.45 19.39
CA MET A 2 -7.90 -6.20 19.47
C MET A 2 -7.27 -5.95 20.85
N LEU A 3 -8.07 -5.95 21.92
CA LEU A 3 -7.57 -5.75 23.29
C LEU A 3 -6.48 -6.76 23.70
N HIS A 4 -6.58 -8.02 23.27
CA HIS A 4 -5.56 -9.03 23.56
C HIS A 4 -4.24 -8.69 22.85
N ALA A 5 -4.29 -8.33 21.57
CA ALA A 5 -3.11 -7.92 20.80
C ALA A 5 -2.48 -6.64 21.36
N TRP A 6 -3.30 -5.61 21.63
CA TRP A 6 -2.85 -4.34 22.20
C TRP A 6 -2.23 -4.51 23.59
N THR A 7 -2.87 -5.29 24.47
CA THR A 7 -2.33 -5.58 25.81
C THR A 7 -1.00 -6.33 25.72
N GLY A 8 -0.88 -7.29 24.81
CA GLY A 8 0.39 -7.97 24.55
C GLY A 8 1.49 -7.00 24.09
N TYR A 9 1.17 -6.12 23.15
CA TYR A 9 2.12 -5.10 22.66
C TYR A 9 2.53 -4.15 23.78
N LYS A 10 1.57 -3.60 24.52
CA LYS A 10 1.82 -2.67 25.62
C LYS A 10 2.68 -3.30 26.72
N ASN A 11 2.43 -4.55 27.08
CA ASN A 11 3.16 -5.20 28.17
C ASN A 11 4.61 -5.55 27.82
N TYR A 12 4.92 -5.79 26.54
CA TYR A 12 6.19 -6.38 26.14
C TYR A 12 6.99 -5.58 25.11
N SER A 13 6.42 -4.53 24.52
CA SER A 13 7.01 -3.82 23.38
C SER A 13 6.53 -2.36 23.25
N TRP A 14 6.05 -1.75 24.33
CA TRP A 14 5.60 -0.36 24.32
C TRP A 14 6.67 0.60 23.75
N GLY A 15 6.30 1.35 22.71
CA GLY A 15 7.18 2.28 22.02
C GLY A 15 8.08 1.68 20.93
N ALA A 16 8.21 0.35 20.86
CA ALA A 16 8.94 -0.32 19.79
C ALA A 16 8.10 -0.45 18.51
N ASN A 17 8.73 -0.81 17.38
CA ASN A 17 8.00 -0.98 16.11
C ASN A 17 6.88 -2.03 16.26
N GLU A 18 7.21 -3.22 16.75
CA GLU A 18 6.36 -4.40 16.72
C GLU A 18 6.63 -5.34 17.91
N LEU A 19 5.72 -6.28 18.14
CA LEU A 19 5.82 -7.33 19.17
C LEU A 19 6.23 -8.68 18.54
N ARG A 20 7.17 -9.38 19.19
CA ARG A 20 7.36 -10.84 19.04
C ARG A 20 6.57 -11.56 20.14
N PRO A 21 5.36 -12.05 19.87
CA PRO A 21 4.44 -12.49 20.93
C PRO A 21 4.90 -13.75 21.66
N LEU A 22 5.60 -14.67 20.97
CA LEU A 22 6.11 -15.90 21.57
C LEU A 22 7.27 -15.64 22.53
N SER A 23 8.22 -14.79 22.13
CA SER A 23 9.38 -14.44 22.95
C SER A 23 9.13 -13.27 23.90
N LYS A 24 7.94 -12.66 23.85
CA LYS A 24 7.55 -11.49 24.66
C LYS A 24 8.61 -10.37 24.59
N SER A 25 9.06 -10.07 23.38
CA SER A 25 10.12 -9.08 23.14
C SER A 25 9.82 -8.22 21.92
N SER A 26 10.48 -7.08 21.82
CA SER A 26 10.33 -6.18 20.68
C SER A 26 10.89 -6.78 19.39
N ASN A 27 10.18 -6.58 18.29
CA ASN A 27 10.75 -6.65 16.95
C ASN A 27 11.05 -5.23 16.49
N THR A 28 12.28 -5.01 16.02
CA THR A 28 12.71 -3.73 15.48
C THR A 28 13.21 -3.95 14.07
N GLN A 29 12.55 -3.32 13.11
CA GLN A 29 12.94 -3.38 11.71
C GLN A 29 13.63 -2.09 11.32
N SER A 30 14.79 -2.20 10.66
CA SER A 30 15.52 -1.01 10.21
C SER A 30 14.65 -0.13 9.33
N ILE A 31 13.85 -0.74 8.43
CA ILE A 31 12.99 -0.09 7.41
C ILE A 31 11.93 0.86 7.97
N PHE A 32 11.64 0.79 9.27
CA PHE A 32 10.71 1.70 9.97
C PHE A 32 11.44 2.84 10.67
N GLY A 33 12.72 3.08 10.36
CA GLY A 33 13.53 4.12 11.00
C GLY A 33 14.23 3.66 12.29
N GLY A 34 14.21 2.35 12.59
CA GLY A 34 14.93 1.76 13.73
C GLY A 34 14.13 1.73 15.03
N ARG A 35 14.84 1.54 16.16
CA ARG A 35 14.25 1.11 17.45
C ARG A 35 13.26 2.08 18.07
N SER A 36 13.47 3.37 17.88
CA SER A 36 12.71 4.43 18.55
C SER A 36 11.43 4.82 17.81
N MET A 37 11.06 4.12 16.74
CA MET A 37 9.90 4.45 15.92
C MET A 37 8.67 3.60 16.32
N PRO A 38 7.61 4.18 16.89
CA PRO A 38 6.51 3.44 17.49
C PRO A 38 5.45 3.00 16.45
N ALA A 39 5.84 2.17 15.47
CA ALA A 39 4.98 1.78 14.34
C ALA A 39 3.61 1.25 14.81
N THR A 40 3.58 0.25 15.70
CA THR A 40 2.32 -0.33 16.19
C THR A 40 1.44 0.68 16.93
N ILE A 41 2.00 1.66 17.66
CA ILE A 41 1.18 2.68 18.35
C ILE A 41 0.47 3.56 17.32
N VAL A 42 1.19 4.03 16.31
CA VAL A 42 0.63 4.91 15.27
C VAL A 42 -0.38 4.14 14.41
N ASP A 43 -0.04 2.91 14.00
CA ASP A 43 -0.84 2.07 13.09
C ASP A 43 -2.12 1.50 13.74
N ALA A 44 -2.17 1.43 15.08
CA ALA A 44 -3.33 0.91 15.80
C ALA A 44 -4.28 2.00 16.34
N ALA A 45 -3.81 3.24 16.48
CA ALA A 45 -4.53 4.26 17.24
C ALA A 45 -5.89 4.64 16.62
N ASP A 46 -6.00 4.69 15.28
CA ASP A 46 -7.28 4.94 14.61
C ASP A 46 -8.27 3.77 14.81
N THR A 47 -7.78 2.54 14.85
CA THR A 47 -8.57 1.34 15.15
C THR A 47 -9.06 1.37 16.61
N LEU A 48 -8.21 1.75 17.56
CA LEU A 48 -8.61 1.92 18.96
C LEU A 48 -9.74 2.97 19.08
N TRP A 49 -9.63 4.09 18.37
CA TRP A 49 -10.65 5.13 18.30
C TRP A 49 -11.96 4.59 17.71
N ILE A 50 -11.93 3.97 16.53
CA ILE A 50 -13.11 3.46 15.83
C ILE A 50 -13.83 2.38 16.66
N MET A 51 -13.10 1.57 17.41
CA MET A 51 -13.67 0.54 18.28
C MET A 51 -14.20 1.08 19.62
N GLY A 52 -14.07 2.38 19.91
CA GLY A 52 -14.50 2.96 21.18
C GLY A 52 -13.62 2.57 22.37
N LEU A 53 -12.37 2.15 22.14
CA LEU A 53 -11.40 1.79 23.18
C LEU A 53 -10.70 3.06 23.69
N THR A 54 -11.47 3.94 24.33
CA THR A 54 -11.06 5.32 24.66
C THR A 54 -9.81 5.36 25.53
N LYS A 55 -9.71 4.52 26.56
CA LYS A 55 -8.55 4.50 27.46
C LYS A 55 -7.27 4.13 26.71
N GLU A 56 -7.31 3.06 25.92
CA GLU A 56 -6.18 2.60 25.13
C GLU A 56 -5.78 3.64 24.07
N TYR A 57 -6.77 4.28 23.46
CA TYR A 57 -6.54 5.38 22.52
C TYR A 57 -5.86 6.58 23.19
N GLU A 58 -6.31 7.02 24.38
CA GLU A 58 -5.71 8.14 25.10
C GLU A 58 -4.23 7.88 25.42
N GLU A 59 -3.90 6.67 25.87
CA GLU A 59 -2.51 6.26 26.09
C GLU A 59 -1.67 6.31 24.81
N ALA A 60 -2.23 5.86 23.68
CA ALA A 60 -1.58 5.92 22.38
C ALA A 60 -1.40 7.38 21.89
N ARG A 61 -2.44 8.21 22.02
CA ARG A 61 -2.45 9.63 21.67
C ARG A 61 -1.36 10.37 22.42
N ASP A 62 -1.30 10.21 23.74
CA ASP A 62 -0.35 10.90 24.60
C ASP A 62 1.08 10.46 24.28
N TYR A 63 1.30 9.16 24.03
CA TYR A 63 2.59 8.66 23.58
C TYR A 63 3.02 9.28 22.24
N ILE A 64 2.14 9.33 21.23
CA ILE A 64 2.45 9.95 19.93
C ILE A 64 2.77 11.45 20.12
N LYS A 65 1.99 12.15 20.93
CA LYS A 65 2.19 13.58 21.15
C LYS A 65 3.55 13.88 21.77
N GLU A 66 3.92 13.13 22.80
CA GLU A 66 5.07 13.41 23.65
C GLU A 66 6.37 12.74 23.17
N ASN A 67 6.29 11.57 22.53
CA ASN A 67 7.45 10.72 22.27
C ASN A 67 7.75 10.50 20.79
N PHE A 68 6.76 10.60 19.89
CA PHE A 68 7.00 10.39 18.45
C PHE A 68 7.69 11.60 17.82
N ASP A 69 8.93 11.43 17.37
CA ASP A 69 9.66 12.43 16.59
C ASP A 69 10.55 11.78 15.52
N MET A 70 10.49 12.29 14.29
CA MET A 70 11.33 11.85 13.19
C MET A 70 12.83 12.07 13.46
N SER A 71 13.20 13.01 14.35
CA SER A 71 14.59 13.21 14.78
C SER A 71 15.17 11.99 15.51
N GLN A 72 14.33 11.11 16.06
CA GLN A 72 14.75 9.89 16.75
C GLN A 72 14.97 8.70 15.81
N ALA A 73 14.63 8.84 14.53
CA ALA A 73 14.87 7.78 13.56
C ALA A 73 16.38 7.64 13.31
N THR A 74 16.89 6.42 13.41
CA THR A 74 18.32 6.10 13.27
C THR A 74 18.61 5.08 12.17
N GLY A 75 17.56 4.44 11.64
CA GLY A 75 17.66 3.41 10.62
C GLY A 75 17.39 3.92 9.20
N THR A 76 16.95 2.99 8.35
CA THR A 76 16.51 3.29 6.99
C THR A 76 14.99 3.48 6.97
N LEU A 77 14.47 4.47 6.26
CA LEU A 77 13.04 4.60 6.01
C LEU A 77 12.73 3.96 4.66
N SER A 78 11.89 2.92 4.65
CA SER A 78 11.16 2.58 3.42
C SER A 78 10.14 3.69 3.15
N VAL A 79 10.23 4.33 1.99
CA VAL A 79 9.35 5.45 1.63
C VAL A 79 7.89 5.01 1.62
N PHE A 80 7.63 3.83 1.06
CA PHE A 80 6.30 3.24 0.99
C PHE A 80 5.76 2.92 2.39
N GLU A 81 6.47 2.09 3.17
CA GLU A 81 6.00 1.66 4.50
C GLU A 81 5.84 2.83 5.47
N THR A 82 6.75 3.80 5.42
CA THR A 82 6.67 5.00 6.26
C THR A 82 5.45 5.84 5.89
N THR A 83 5.13 5.91 4.59
CA THR A 83 3.96 6.65 4.12
C THR A 83 2.66 5.98 4.55
N ILE A 84 2.47 4.70 4.25
CA ILE A 84 1.17 4.05 4.49
C ILE A 84 0.88 3.83 5.97
N ARG A 85 1.91 3.64 6.82
CA ARG A 85 1.72 3.39 8.26
C ARG A 85 1.74 4.66 9.09
N PHE A 86 2.85 5.40 9.04
CA PHE A 86 3.01 6.57 9.91
C PHE A 86 2.25 7.77 9.36
N LEU A 87 2.50 8.16 8.12
CA LEU A 87 1.81 9.31 7.54
C LEU A 87 0.31 9.04 7.41
N GLY A 88 -0.07 7.86 6.92
CA GLY A 88 -1.45 7.39 6.85
C GLY A 88 -2.15 7.41 8.22
N GLY A 89 -1.59 6.72 9.22
CA GLY A 89 -2.16 6.66 10.57
C GLY A 89 -2.32 8.03 11.23
N LEU A 90 -1.30 8.90 11.15
CA LEU A 90 -1.38 10.26 11.70
C LEU A 90 -2.46 11.12 11.01
N LEU A 91 -2.59 10.99 9.68
CA LEU A 91 -3.62 11.69 8.93
C LEU A 91 -5.02 11.16 9.22
N SER A 92 -5.20 9.84 9.36
CA SER A 92 -6.45 9.22 9.79
C SER A 92 -6.87 9.73 11.17
N LEU A 93 -5.93 9.78 12.12
CA LEU A 93 -6.17 10.31 13.46
C LEU A 93 -6.63 11.76 13.43
N TYR A 94 -5.96 12.62 12.66
CA TYR A 94 -6.43 14.00 12.47
C TYR A 94 -7.84 14.06 11.88
N ALA A 95 -8.14 13.24 10.87
CA ALA A 95 -9.46 13.21 10.25
C ALA A 95 -10.56 12.77 11.22
N LEU A 96 -10.25 11.87 12.16
CA LEU A 96 -11.18 11.33 13.15
C LEU A 96 -11.37 12.25 14.37
N THR A 97 -10.30 12.92 14.84
CA THR A 97 -10.31 13.63 16.13
C THR A 97 -10.18 15.15 16.00
N GLY A 98 -9.71 15.66 14.87
CA GLY A 98 -9.45 17.08 14.66
C GLY A 98 -8.23 17.65 15.40
N GLU A 99 -7.46 16.80 16.09
CA GLU A 99 -6.31 17.27 16.88
C GLU A 99 -5.13 17.67 15.99
N SER A 100 -4.83 18.97 15.95
CA SER A 100 -3.88 19.56 15.00
C SER A 100 -2.42 19.11 15.17
N PHE A 101 -2.02 18.61 16.34
CA PHE A 101 -0.66 18.14 16.56
C PHE A 101 -0.30 16.96 15.64
N TYR A 102 -1.30 16.13 15.27
CA TYR A 102 -1.11 15.05 14.30
C TYR A 102 -0.66 15.58 12.94
N ILE A 103 -1.16 16.73 12.49
CA ILE A 103 -0.72 17.36 11.23
C ILE A 103 0.73 17.82 11.33
N GLY A 104 1.15 18.37 12.48
CA GLY A 104 2.54 18.70 12.72
C GLY A 104 3.46 17.49 12.57
N LYS A 105 3.11 16.37 13.21
CA LYS A 105 3.85 15.10 13.12
C LYS A 105 3.83 14.51 11.71
N ALA A 106 2.66 14.46 11.07
CA ALA A 106 2.48 13.97 9.70
C ALA A 106 3.35 14.75 8.70
N ARG A 107 3.39 16.07 8.84
CA ARG A 107 4.24 16.94 8.02
C ARG A 107 5.72 16.59 8.17
N LEU A 108 6.21 16.39 9.40
CA LEU A 108 7.60 16.01 9.65
C LEU A 108 7.95 14.68 9.00
N VAL A 109 7.05 13.69 9.05
CA VAL A 109 7.21 12.40 8.35
C VAL A 109 7.37 12.63 6.84
N ALA A 110 6.44 13.36 6.22
CA ALA A 110 6.49 13.59 4.77
C ALA A 110 7.72 14.40 4.33
N GLU A 111 8.13 15.40 5.11
CA GLU A 111 9.33 16.21 4.85
C GLU A 111 10.61 15.37 4.95
N ALA A 112 10.68 14.44 5.90
CA ALA A 112 11.79 13.51 6.02
C ALA A 112 11.97 12.64 4.77
N LEU A 113 10.88 12.29 4.08
CA LEU A 113 10.90 11.44 2.87
C LEU A 113 11.23 12.19 1.58
N LEU A 114 11.17 13.53 1.56
CA LEU A 114 11.38 14.33 0.34
C LEU A 114 12.70 14.07 -0.40
N PRO A 115 13.84 13.79 0.26
CA PRO A 115 15.09 13.49 -0.45
C PRO A 115 14.98 12.27 -1.39
N ALA A 116 14.10 11.31 -1.10
CA ALA A 116 13.91 10.13 -1.96
C ALA A 116 13.39 10.48 -3.36
N PHE A 117 12.67 11.61 -3.49
CA PHE A 117 12.11 12.11 -4.74
C PHE A 117 13.12 12.93 -5.58
N ASN A 118 14.35 13.11 -5.11
CA ASN A 118 15.39 13.85 -5.81
C ASN A 118 16.06 12.96 -6.86
N THR A 119 15.30 12.61 -7.89
CA THR A 119 15.72 11.83 -9.05
C THR A 119 15.42 12.63 -10.32
N PRO A 120 16.08 12.35 -11.46
CA PRO A 120 15.83 13.07 -12.71
C PRO A 120 14.35 13.08 -13.13
N THR A 121 13.63 11.99 -12.88
CA THR A 121 12.20 11.88 -13.23
C THR A 121 11.25 12.35 -12.13
N GLY A 122 11.73 12.46 -10.89
CA GLY A 122 10.89 12.67 -9.71
C GLY A 122 10.19 11.41 -9.19
N ILE A 123 10.41 10.25 -9.83
CA ILE A 123 10.03 8.94 -9.27
C ILE A 123 10.94 8.67 -8.05
N PRO A 124 10.39 8.43 -6.86
CA PRO A 124 11.22 8.25 -5.68
C PRO A 124 11.95 6.91 -5.71
N LYS A 125 13.11 6.89 -5.05
CA LYS A 125 13.77 5.64 -4.67
C LYS A 125 13.08 5.02 -3.44
N SER A 126 13.17 3.70 -3.30
CA SER A 126 12.45 2.91 -2.29
C SER A 126 12.87 3.20 -0.85
N SER A 127 14.15 3.49 -0.61
CA SER A 127 14.71 3.61 0.74
C SER A 127 15.48 4.92 0.93
N LEU A 128 15.45 5.44 2.15
CA LEU A 128 16.19 6.61 2.60
C LEU A 128 16.93 6.31 3.90
N ASP A 129 18.25 6.42 3.89
CA ASP A 129 19.03 6.37 5.12
C ASP A 129 18.90 7.70 5.88
N VAL A 130 18.46 7.68 7.14
CA VAL A 130 18.16 8.91 7.88
C VAL A 130 19.43 9.71 8.19
N SER A 131 20.52 9.04 8.52
CA SER A 131 21.78 9.67 8.96
C SER A 131 22.49 10.38 7.81
N SER A 132 22.64 9.71 6.68
CA SER A 132 23.33 10.23 5.49
C SER A 132 22.40 11.01 4.55
N ARG A 133 21.08 10.89 4.74
CA ARG A 133 20.03 11.36 3.80
C ARG A 133 20.20 10.79 2.39
N HIS A 134 20.91 9.68 2.25
CA HIS A 134 21.11 9.01 0.97
C HIS A 134 19.91 8.15 0.61
N ALA A 135 19.37 8.34 -0.60
CA ALA A 135 18.28 7.55 -1.13
C ALA A 135 18.77 6.47 -2.10
N SER A 136 18.30 5.24 -1.92
CA SER A 136 18.68 4.05 -2.69
C SER A 136 17.48 3.15 -2.99
N ASN A 137 17.61 2.35 -4.05
CA ASN A 137 16.70 1.23 -4.33
C ASN A 137 17.29 -0.07 -3.79
N TYR A 138 16.46 -1.09 -3.64
CA TYR A 138 16.92 -2.39 -3.17
C TYR A 138 17.93 -3.02 -4.12
N GLY A 139 19.00 -3.61 -3.59
CA GLY A 139 20.05 -4.24 -4.40
C GLY A 139 19.56 -5.42 -5.25
N TRP A 140 18.42 -6.02 -4.89
CA TRP A 140 17.79 -7.10 -5.65
C TRP A 140 16.79 -6.60 -6.71
N ALA A 141 16.41 -5.32 -6.69
CA ALA A 141 15.44 -4.78 -7.64
C ALA A 141 16.04 -4.73 -9.04
N ASP A 142 15.27 -5.13 -10.04
CA ASP A 142 15.75 -5.24 -11.42
C ASP A 142 16.32 -3.89 -11.92
N GLY A 143 17.59 -3.90 -12.35
CA GLY A 143 18.29 -2.70 -12.80
C GLY A 143 18.37 -1.56 -11.78
N GLY A 144 18.25 -1.85 -10.47
CA GLY A 144 18.20 -0.83 -9.43
C GLY A 144 16.95 0.05 -9.50
N SER A 145 15.83 -0.51 -9.96
CA SER A 145 14.58 0.21 -10.21
C SER A 145 13.74 0.43 -8.97
N SER A 146 12.81 1.39 -9.08
CA SER A 146 11.75 1.59 -8.10
C SER A 146 10.58 0.65 -8.37
N ILE A 147 9.88 0.27 -7.32
CA ILE A 147 8.79 -0.71 -7.37
C ILE A 147 7.45 -0.01 -7.59
N LEU A 148 6.63 -0.54 -8.51
CA LEU A 148 5.36 0.06 -8.92
C LEU A 148 4.40 0.32 -7.75
N ALA A 149 4.14 -0.69 -6.92
CA ALA A 149 3.29 -0.54 -5.74
C ALA A 149 3.85 0.52 -4.77
N GLU A 150 5.17 0.53 -4.55
CA GLU A 150 5.77 1.46 -3.59
C GLU A 150 5.63 2.93 -4.01
N ILE A 151 5.88 3.24 -5.29
CA ILE A 151 5.77 4.61 -5.80
C ILE A 151 4.31 4.98 -6.09
N GLY A 152 3.47 3.99 -6.42
CA GLY A 152 2.07 4.16 -6.77
C GLY A 152 1.17 4.41 -5.55
N SER A 153 1.60 3.96 -4.38
CA SER A 153 0.81 3.95 -3.15
C SER A 153 1.25 5.03 -2.15
N LEU A 154 1.55 6.22 -2.67
CA LEU A 154 1.87 7.41 -1.87
C LEU A 154 0.83 8.53 -2.03
N HIS A 155 -0.09 8.37 -2.98
CA HIS A 155 -0.85 9.49 -3.53
C HIS A 155 -1.91 10.02 -2.56
N LEU A 156 -2.60 9.14 -1.83
CA LEU A 156 -3.71 9.50 -0.96
C LEU A 156 -3.23 10.36 0.22
N GLU A 157 -2.13 9.94 0.82
CA GLU A 157 -1.52 10.54 2.01
C GLU A 157 -0.92 11.90 1.66
N PHE A 158 -0.10 11.96 0.61
CA PHE A 158 0.54 13.21 0.18
C PHE A 158 -0.49 14.23 -0.30
N THR A 159 -1.55 13.80 -0.99
CA THR A 159 -2.62 14.70 -1.43
C THR A 159 -3.41 15.24 -0.26
N TYR A 160 -3.80 14.37 0.68
CA TYR A 160 -4.55 14.81 1.86
C TYR A 160 -3.70 15.71 2.77
N LEU A 161 -2.42 15.39 2.99
CA LEU A 161 -1.49 16.27 3.71
C LEU A 161 -1.38 17.64 3.04
N SER A 162 -1.25 17.69 1.71
CA SER A 162 -1.25 18.95 0.96
C SER A 162 -2.52 19.76 1.16
N HIS A 163 -3.68 19.09 1.18
CA HIS A 163 -4.97 19.73 1.40
C HIS A 163 -5.05 20.36 2.81
N VAL A 164 -4.80 19.58 3.86
CA VAL A 164 -4.95 20.04 5.26
C VAL A 164 -3.88 21.05 5.67
N THR A 165 -2.68 20.99 5.09
CA THR A 165 -1.60 21.96 5.35
C THR A 165 -1.65 23.19 4.43
N LYS A 166 -2.55 23.21 3.43
CA LYS A 166 -2.61 24.22 2.37
C LYS A 166 -1.27 24.41 1.63
N SER A 167 -0.43 23.38 1.63
CA SER A 167 0.89 23.39 0.99
C SER A 167 0.86 22.55 -0.29
N PRO A 168 1.18 23.10 -1.47
CA PRO A 168 1.18 22.33 -2.70
C PRO A 168 2.39 21.39 -2.82
N LEU A 169 3.33 21.42 -1.86
CA LEU A 169 4.59 20.70 -1.94
C LEU A 169 4.41 19.19 -2.13
N PHE A 170 3.58 18.56 -1.30
CA PHE A 170 3.43 17.10 -1.25
C PHE A 170 2.66 16.55 -2.46
N VAL A 171 1.50 17.15 -2.80
CA VAL A 171 0.71 16.77 -3.97
C VAL A 171 1.52 16.92 -5.27
N LYS A 172 2.38 17.93 -5.38
CA LYS A 172 3.27 18.10 -6.55
C LYS A 172 4.24 16.92 -6.72
N LYS A 173 4.69 16.29 -5.63
CA LYS A 173 5.59 15.13 -5.71
C LYS A 173 4.88 13.91 -6.29
N VAL A 174 3.71 13.56 -5.76
CA VAL A 174 2.96 12.38 -6.20
C VAL A 174 2.27 12.56 -7.55
N LYS A 175 1.93 13.81 -7.95
CA LYS A 175 1.48 14.10 -9.32
C LYS A 175 2.57 13.83 -10.36
N LYS A 176 3.84 14.15 -10.08
CA LYS A 176 4.94 13.82 -11.00
C LYS A 176 5.08 12.32 -11.24
N ILE A 177 4.91 11.50 -10.20
CA ILE A 177 4.91 10.03 -10.32
C ILE A 177 3.77 9.60 -11.25
N ARG A 178 2.55 10.08 -10.99
CA ARG A 178 1.39 9.73 -11.81
C ARG A 178 1.58 10.14 -13.27
N ASP A 179 2.05 11.35 -13.52
CA ASP A 179 2.33 11.84 -14.87
C ASP A 179 3.38 11.00 -15.61
N ALA A 180 4.41 10.52 -14.91
CA ALA A 180 5.40 9.61 -15.48
C ALA A 180 4.78 8.24 -15.82
N LEU A 181 4.01 7.67 -14.90
CA LEU A 181 3.33 6.39 -15.09
C LEU A 181 2.23 6.45 -16.16
N ASP A 182 1.58 7.59 -16.34
CA ASP A 182 0.54 7.80 -17.36
C ASP A 182 1.16 7.91 -18.77
N ARG A 183 2.33 8.54 -18.89
CA ARG A 183 3.04 8.70 -20.18
C ARG A 183 3.80 7.47 -20.66
N VAL A 184 4.35 6.66 -19.75
CA VAL A 184 5.19 5.51 -20.14
C VAL A 184 4.38 4.49 -20.94
N GLU A 185 4.98 3.85 -21.95
CA GLU A 185 4.31 2.83 -22.77
C GLU A 185 3.81 1.66 -21.91
N LYS A 186 2.61 1.13 -22.17
CA LYS A 186 2.00 0.03 -21.40
C LYS A 186 1.73 -1.17 -22.29
N PRO A 187 2.66 -2.12 -22.43
CA PRO A 187 2.45 -3.31 -23.24
C PRO A 187 1.17 -4.05 -22.80
N LYS A 188 0.25 -4.29 -23.74
CA LYS A 188 -1.08 -4.86 -23.48
C LYS A 188 -1.95 -4.08 -22.48
N GLY A 189 -1.65 -2.80 -22.27
CA GLY A 189 -2.31 -1.95 -21.26
C GLY A 189 -1.89 -2.24 -19.82
N LEU A 190 -0.86 -3.07 -19.61
CA LEU A 190 -0.38 -3.48 -18.28
C LEU A 190 0.84 -2.66 -17.83
N TYR A 191 1.01 -2.57 -16.51
CA TYR A 191 2.12 -1.85 -15.86
C TYR A 191 3.15 -2.85 -15.34
N SER A 192 4.42 -2.68 -15.72
CA SER A 192 5.51 -3.48 -15.16
C SER A 192 5.76 -3.08 -13.71
N ASN A 193 6.19 -4.03 -12.89
CA ASN A 193 6.47 -3.83 -11.47
C ASN A 193 7.75 -3.00 -11.22
N TYR A 194 8.59 -2.79 -12.23
CA TYR A 194 9.89 -2.12 -12.09
C TYR A 194 10.05 -0.96 -13.09
N ILE A 195 10.28 0.24 -12.55
CA ILE A 195 10.53 1.46 -13.33
C ILE A 195 11.82 2.15 -12.88
N SER A 196 12.65 2.54 -13.85
CA SER A 196 13.90 3.24 -13.56
C SER A 196 13.59 4.67 -13.07
N PRO A 197 14.08 5.08 -11.88
CA PRO A 197 13.89 6.45 -11.39
C PRO A 197 14.71 7.48 -12.16
N ASP A 198 15.72 7.05 -12.93
CA ASP A 198 16.58 7.95 -13.71
C ASP A 198 16.00 8.20 -15.11
N SER A 199 15.48 7.16 -15.76
CA SER A 199 14.99 7.25 -17.15
C SER A 199 13.46 7.29 -17.28
N GLY A 200 12.71 6.86 -16.26
CA GLY A 200 11.25 6.80 -16.29
C GLY A 200 10.71 5.71 -17.22
N LYS A 201 11.55 4.75 -17.60
CA LYS A 201 11.19 3.62 -18.45
C LYS A 201 11.10 2.34 -17.63
N TRP A 202 10.24 1.42 -18.07
CA TRP A 202 10.21 0.06 -17.55
C TRP A 202 11.55 -0.64 -17.79
N THR A 203 11.88 -1.58 -16.91
CA THR A 203 13.05 -2.43 -17.11
C THR A 203 12.81 -3.49 -18.18
N ARG A 204 13.87 -4.23 -18.52
CA ARG A 204 13.77 -5.35 -19.49
C ARG A 204 12.96 -6.51 -18.95
N SER A 205 12.96 -6.76 -17.64
CA SER A 205 12.09 -7.79 -17.07
C SER A 205 10.66 -7.25 -17.01
N ASN A 206 9.81 -7.77 -17.89
CA ASN A 206 8.40 -7.38 -17.93
C ASN A 206 7.62 -8.27 -16.96
N HIS A 207 7.66 -7.94 -15.67
CA HIS A 207 6.90 -8.63 -14.62
C HIS A 207 5.70 -7.79 -14.23
N VAL A 208 4.50 -8.34 -14.40
CA VAL A 208 3.23 -7.72 -14.00
C VAL A 208 2.58 -8.61 -12.95
N SER A 209 2.11 -8.02 -11.85
CA SER A 209 1.37 -8.75 -10.81
C SER A 209 0.33 -7.85 -10.15
N LEU A 210 -0.80 -8.43 -9.74
CA LEU A 210 -1.72 -7.84 -8.76
C LEU A 210 -1.41 -8.33 -7.33
N GLY A 211 -0.34 -9.09 -7.13
CA GLY A 211 0.20 -9.39 -5.81
C GLY A 211 1.33 -8.41 -5.47
N ALA A 212 2.31 -8.93 -4.72
CA ALA A 212 3.48 -8.17 -4.31
C ALA A 212 4.10 -7.39 -5.48
N LEU A 213 4.59 -6.19 -5.18
CA LEU A 213 5.27 -5.26 -6.09
C LEU A 213 4.35 -4.46 -7.03
N GLY A 214 3.09 -4.87 -7.24
CA GLY A 214 2.17 -4.17 -8.14
C GLY A 214 0.78 -3.84 -7.54
N ASP A 215 0.29 -4.65 -6.61
CA ASP A 215 -1.05 -4.57 -5.99
C ASP A 215 -1.62 -3.15 -5.78
N SER A 216 -1.09 -2.44 -4.79
CA SER A 216 -1.68 -1.22 -4.23
C SER A 216 -1.58 -0.01 -5.16
N PHE A 217 -0.74 -0.06 -6.22
CA PHE A 217 -0.78 0.95 -7.27
C PHE A 217 -2.18 1.01 -7.92
N TYR A 218 -2.73 -0.16 -8.28
CA TYR A 218 -4.06 -0.23 -8.89
C TYR A 218 -5.15 0.22 -7.90
N GLU A 219 -5.01 -0.16 -6.63
CA GLU A 219 -5.89 0.26 -5.55
C GLU A 219 -5.94 1.79 -5.40
N TYR A 220 -4.77 2.44 -5.45
CA TYR A 220 -4.65 3.88 -5.24
C TYR A 220 -5.23 4.68 -6.40
N LEU A 221 -5.31 4.15 -7.62
CA LEU A 221 -5.94 4.86 -8.73
C LEU A 221 -7.44 5.05 -8.48
N ILE A 222 -8.19 3.98 -8.20
CA ILE A 222 -9.63 4.12 -7.91
C ILE A 222 -9.87 4.91 -6.62
N LYS A 223 -9.06 4.67 -5.57
CA LYS A 223 -9.20 5.42 -4.32
C LYS A 223 -8.87 6.90 -4.48
N SER A 224 -7.89 7.28 -5.31
CA SER A 224 -7.57 8.70 -5.56
C SER A 224 -8.72 9.40 -6.27
N TRP A 225 -9.33 8.75 -7.26
CA TRP A 225 -10.54 9.27 -7.90
C TRP A 225 -11.67 9.50 -6.88
N LEU A 226 -11.93 8.52 -6.01
CA LEU A 226 -12.95 8.65 -4.97
C LEU A 226 -12.62 9.73 -3.93
N GLN A 227 -11.37 9.78 -3.44
CA GLN A 227 -10.91 10.78 -2.46
C GLN A 227 -11.06 12.20 -2.99
N SER A 228 -10.87 12.40 -4.30
CA SER A 228 -11.04 13.70 -4.95
C SER A 228 -12.51 14.17 -5.05
N GLY A 229 -13.48 13.36 -4.61
CA GLY A 229 -14.90 13.62 -4.88
C GLY A 229 -15.26 13.32 -6.34
N LYS A 230 -14.58 12.34 -6.95
CA LYS A 230 -14.76 11.89 -8.34
C LYS A 230 -14.37 12.89 -9.43
N ILE A 231 -13.43 13.81 -9.15
CA ILE A 231 -12.98 14.83 -10.12
C ILE A 231 -11.57 14.58 -10.70
N ASP A 232 -10.78 13.66 -10.10
CA ASP A 232 -9.47 13.25 -10.65
C ASP A 232 -9.66 12.31 -11.86
N GLU A 233 -9.93 12.91 -13.02
CA GLU A 233 -10.14 12.19 -14.28
C GLU A 233 -8.91 11.42 -14.76
N GLN A 234 -7.70 11.87 -14.38
CA GLN A 234 -6.48 11.13 -14.69
C GLN A 234 -6.48 9.79 -13.95
N ALA A 235 -6.75 9.81 -12.64
CA ALA A 235 -6.85 8.59 -11.83
C ALA A 235 -7.98 7.68 -12.33
N ARG A 236 -9.15 8.25 -12.68
CA ARG A 236 -10.27 7.51 -13.27
C ARG A 236 -9.83 6.79 -14.55
N ARG A 237 -9.34 7.53 -15.55
CA ARG A 237 -8.92 6.95 -16.83
C ARG A 237 -7.86 5.87 -16.65
N MET A 238 -6.83 6.14 -15.84
CA MET A 238 -5.76 5.17 -15.60
C MET A 238 -6.29 3.89 -14.96
N TYR A 239 -7.20 3.99 -13.98
CA TYR A 239 -7.78 2.83 -13.31
C TYR A 239 -8.63 1.99 -14.27
N TRP A 240 -9.55 2.59 -15.01
CA TRP A 240 -10.45 1.84 -15.90
C TRP A 240 -9.69 1.15 -17.04
N ASN A 241 -8.69 1.83 -17.62
CA ASN A 241 -7.81 1.22 -18.63
C ASN A 241 -7.02 0.05 -18.05
N ALA A 242 -6.48 0.19 -16.83
CA ALA A 242 -5.78 -0.90 -16.15
C ALA A 242 -6.72 -2.06 -15.83
N SER A 243 -7.92 -1.79 -15.31
CA SER A 243 -8.93 -2.79 -14.97
C SER A 243 -9.34 -3.63 -16.18
N GLU A 244 -9.57 -3.00 -17.33
CA GLU A 244 -9.84 -3.69 -18.58
C GLU A 244 -8.66 -4.56 -19.02
N ALA A 245 -7.43 -4.03 -19.00
CA ALA A 245 -6.24 -4.78 -19.34
C ALA A 245 -6.02 -5.99 -18.42
N ILE A 246 -6.26 -5.84 -17.12
CA ILE A 246 -6.15 -6.91 -16.13
C ILE A 246 -7.16 -8.01 -16.42
N GLN A 247 -8.42 -7.65 -16.67
CA GLN A 247 -9.47 -8.63 -17.02
C GLN A 247 -9.13 -9.42 -18.27
N ASN A 248 -8.60 -8.74 -19.29
CA ASN A 248 -8.28 -9.37 -20.57
C ASN A 248 -7.03 -10.26 -20.54
N ASN A 249 -6.08 -10.00 -19.62
CA ASN A 249 -4.76 -10.62 -19.69
C ASN A 249 -4.36 -11.44 -18.45
N LEU A 250 -4.96 -11.18 -17.28
CA LEU A 250 -4.53 -11.76 -16.01
C LEU A 250 -5.61 -12.59 -15.31
N ILE A 251 -6.87 -12.54 -15.75
CA ILE A 251 -7.95 -13.32 -15.15
C ILE A 251 -8.09 -14.68 -15.84
N PHE A 252 -7.94 -15.75 -15.07
CA PHE A 252 -8.02 -17.12 -15.56
C PHE A 252 -9.00 -17.96 -14.71
N LYS A 253 -9.42 -19.11 -15.26
CA LYS A 253 -10.18 -20.12 -14.53
C LYS A 253 -9.33 -21.37 -14.31
N SER A 254 -9.37 -21.93 -13.10
CA SER A 254 -8.72 -23.20 -12.77
C SER A 254 -9.49 -24.37 -13.38
N LYS A 255 -8.90 -25.58 -13.35
CA LYS A 255 -9.59 -26.82 -13.73
C LYS A 255 -10.85 -27.10 -12.91
N SER A 256 -10.89 -26.61 -11.66
CA SER A 256 -12.06 -26.73 -10.77
C SER A 256 -13.08 -25.59 -10.94
N GLY A 257 -12.86 -24.69 -11.91
CA GLY A 257 -13.75 -23.58 -12.21
C GLY A 257 -13.56 -22.32 -11.36
N LEU A 258 -12.51 -22.26 -10.52
CA LEU A 258 -12.22 -21.10 -9.69
C LEU A 258 -11.57 -19.98 -10.53
N THR A 259 -12.12 -18.77 -10.45
CA THR A 259 -11.48 -17.57 -11.02
C THR A 259 -10.30 -17.14 -10.15
N TYR A 260 -9.16 -16.82 -10.78
CA TYR A 260 -7.97 -16.30 -10.09
C TYR A 260 -7.24 -15.28 -10.98
N VAL A 261 -6.39 -14.47 -10.34
CA VAL A 261 -5.53 -13.50 -11.01
C VAL A 261 -4.12 -14.07 -11.11
N ALA A 262 -3.64 -14.34 -12.32
CA ALA A 262 -2.28 -14.80 -12.58
C ALA A 262 -1.28 -13.62 -12.61
N GLU A 263 0.02 -13.94 -12.54
CA GLU A 263 1.07 -12.99 -12.88
C GLU A 263 1.42 -13.09 -14.37
N LEU A 264 2.09 -12.06 -14.90
CA LEU A 264 2.69 -12.09 -16.23
C LEU A 264 4.21 -11.94 -16.12
N ARG A 265 4.98 -12.83 -16.74
CA ARG A 265 6.44 -12.71 -16.83
C ARG A 265 6.85 -12.76 -18.29
N ASN A 266 7.48 -11.69 -18.75
CA ASN A 266 7.94 -11.54 -20.13
C ASN A 266 6.83 -11.82 -21.16
N GLY A 267 5.60 -11.38 -20.85
CA GLY A 267 4.44 -11.56 -21.71
C GLY A 267 3.72 -12.92 -21.60
N LEU A 268 4.25 -13.85 -20.80
CA LEU A 268 3.68 -15.19 -20.57
C LEU A 268 2.98 -15.26 -19.21
N PRO A 269 1.78 -15.87 -19.13
CA PRO A 269 1.12 -16.12 -17.85
C PRO A 269 1.92 -17.06 -16.94
N ASP A 270 2.11 -16.64 -15.70
CA ASP A 270 2.64 -17.44 -14.60
C ASP A 270 1.45 -17.74 -13.66
N HIS A 271 0.91 -18.97 -13.75
CA HIS A 271 -0.34 -19.39 -13.13
C HIS A 271 -0.22 -19.62 -11.62
N LYS A 272 0.02 -18.53 -10.90
CA LYS A 272 0.05 -18.45 -9.44
C LYS A 272 -0.70 -17.21 -8.98
N MET A 273 -1.21 -17.26 -7.75
CA MET A 273 -1.85 -16.11 -7.11
C MET A 273 -1.39 -16.08 -5.65
N GLY A 274 -0.78 -14.96 -5.25
CA GLY A 274 -0.41 -14.71 -3.86
C GLY A 274 -1.60 -14.24 -3.03
N HIS A 275 -1.52 -14.38 -1.71
CA HIS A 275 -2.59 -13.93 -0.81
C HIS A 275 -2.87 -12.43 -0.95
N LEU A 276 -1.81 -11.62 -1.18
CA LEU A 276 -1.94 -10.18 -1.41
C LEU A 276 -2.93 -9.87 -2.54
N ALA A 277 -2.91 -10.63 -3.63
CA ALA A 277 -3.80 -10.42 -4.77
C ALA A 277 -5.30 -10.60 -4.44
N CYS A 278 -5.67 -11.18 -3.29
CA CYS A 278 -7.07 -11.23 -2.87
C CYS A 278 -7.66 -9.84 -2.60
N PHE A 279 -6.84 -8.79 -2.34
CA PHE A 279 -7.34 -7.41 -2.22
C PHE A 279 -8.11 -6.97 -3.47
N SER A 280 -7.74 -7.50 -4.64
CA SER A 280 -8.34 -7.15 -5.92
C SER A 280 -9.84 -7.41 -5.96
N VAL A 281 -10.35 -8.38 -5.19
CA VAL A 281 -11.79 -8.64 -5.07
C VAL A 281 -12.52 -7.43 -4.50
N GLY A 282 -12.00 -6.84 -3.41
CA GLY A 282 -12.56 -5.62 -2.82
C GLY A 282 -12.41 -4.42 -3.74
N MET A 283 -11.28 -4.31 -4.44
CA MET A 283 -11.05 -3.26 -5.45
C MET A 283 -12.06 -3.34 -6.61
N PHE A 284 -12.29 -4.53 -7.17
CA PHE A 284 -13.26 -4.70 -8.26
C PHE A 284 -14.71 -4.55 -7.79
N ALA A 285 -15.03 -4.94 -6.54
CA ALA A 285 -16.32 -4.62 -5.94
C ALA A 285 -16.52 -3.10 -5.81
N LEU A 286 -15.47 -2.37 -5.40
CA LEU A 286 -15.48 -0.91 -5.33
C LEU A 286 -15.66 -0.25 -6.71
N GLN A 287 -15.07 -0.83 -7.76
CA GLN A 287 -15.37 -0.43 -9.13
C GLN A 287 -16.83 -0.68 -9.48
N ALA A 288 -17.34 -1.89 -9.20
CA ALA A 288 -18.69 -2.29 -9.59
C ALA A 288 -19.74 -1.32 -9.05
N VAL A 289 -19.63 -0.87 -7.79
CA VAL A 289 -20.59 0.10 -7.22
C VAL A 289 -20.49 1.51 -7.84
N ASN A 290 -19.44 1.78 -8.60
CA ASN A 290 -19.20 3.05 -9.28
C ASN A 290 -19.35 2.96 -10.82
N GLU A 291 -19.76 1.82 -11.37
CA GLU A 291 -20.08 1.69 -12.79
C GLU A 291 -21.42 2.39 -13.13
N GLU A 292 -21.50 2.94 -14.34
CA GLU A 292 -22.66 3.70 -14.81
C GLU A 292 -23.86 2.79 -15.15
N THR A 293 -23.60 1.63 -15.77
CA THR A 293 -24.65 0.73 -16.27
C THR A 293 -24.80 -0.51 -15.40
N GLU A 294 -26.04 -0.99 -15.23
CA GLU A 294 -26.34 -2.18 -14.44
C GLU A 294 -25.62 -3.43 -14.95
N ASP A 295 -25.50 -3.59 -16.27
CA ASP A 295 -24.76 -4.71 -16.88
C ASP A 295 -23.30 -4.76 -16.43
N LYS A 296 -22.63 -3.60 -16.36
CA LYS A 296 -21.25 -3.51 -15.86
C LYS A 296 -21.19 -3.77 -14.36
N ARG A 297 -22.15 -3.29 -13.57
CA ARG A 297 -22.22 -3.60 -12.12
C ARG A 297 -22.32 -5.11 -11.88
N VAL A 298 -23.19 -5.78 -12.62
CA VAL A 298 -23.48 -7.21 -12.47
C VAL A 298 -22.32 -8.07 -12.97
N SER A 299 -21.66 -7.71 -14.07
CA SER A 299 -20.53 -8.47 -14.64
C SER A 299 -19.34 -8.51 -13.69
N PHE A 300 -18.96 -7.37 -13.08
CA PHE A 300 -17.88 -7.31 -12.10
C PHE A 300 -18.24 -7.99 -10.77
N GLY A 301 -19.47 -7.82 -10.28
CA GLY A 301 -19.92 -8.43 -9.02
C GLY A 301 -19.93 -9.96 -9.03
N ARG A 302 -20.24 -10.58 -10.18
CA ARG A 302 -20.30 -12.05 -10.31
C ARG A 302 -18.94 -12.71 -10.56
N ALA A 303 -17.98 -12.01 -11.15
CA ALA A 303 -16.70 -12.59 -11.56
C ALA A 303 -15.80 -13.00 -10.37
N PHE A 304 -15.90 -12.29 -9.24
CA PHE A 304 -14.98 -12.46 -8.09
C PHE A 304 -15.62 -13.09 -6.84
N CYS A 305 -16.94 -13.00 -6.66
CA CYS A 305 -17.66 -13.59 -5.51
C CYS A 305 -17.94 -15.10 -5.63
N ASN A 306 -17.77 -15.72 -6.81
CA ASN A 306 -18.03 -17.15 -7.03
C ASN A 306 -16.89 -18.08 -6.55
N SER A 307 -15.87 -17.57 -5.86
CA SER A 307 -14.81 -18.38 -5.23
C SER A 307 -15.26 -19.12 -3.95
N ARG A 308 -16.52 -18.96 -3.53
CA ARG A 308 -16.95 -19.20 -2.15
C ARG A 308 -17.37 -20.62 -1.74
N THR A 309 -17.33 -21.66 -2.58
CA THR A 309 -18.02 -22.91 -2.18
C THR A 309 -17.34 -24.25 -2.42
N LYS A 310 -16.14 -24.38 -3.00
CA LYS A 310 -15.50 -25.71 -3.12
C LYS A 310 -13.97 -25.64 -3.13
N LEU A 311 -13.31 -25.96 -2.00
CA LEU A 311 -12.01 -26.68 -1.82
C LEU A 311 -11.31 -26.34 -0.48
N PRO A 312 -10.39 -27.18 0.02
CA PRO A 312 -10.18 -27.41 1.45
C PRO A 312 -9.41 -26.27 2.12
N ARG A 313 -9.80 -26.00 3.36
CA ARG A 313 -9.03 -25.17 4.30
C ARG A 313 -7.62 -25.75 4.41
N SER A 314 -6.60 -24.91 4.57
CA SER A 314 -5.38 -25.36 5.23
C SER A 314 -5.76 -25.95 6.59
N ASP A 315 -4.96 -26.88 7.15
CA ASP A 315 -5.27 -27.47 8.47
C ASP A 315 -5.46 -26.40 9.57
N SER A 316 -4.89 -25.19 9.37
CA SER A 316 -5.04 -24.03 10.25
C SER A 316 -6.20 -23.08 9.91
N GLY A 317 -6.89 -23.25 8.77
CA GLY A 317 -7.95 -22.35 8.32
C GLY A 317 -7.47 -20.98 7.80
N SER A 318 -6.16 -20.75 7.64
CA SER A 318 -5.56 -19.50 7.16
C SER A 318 -4.95 -19.61 5.76
N GLY A 319 -4.98 -18.52 4.98
CA GLY A 319 -4.39 -18.47 3.64
C GLY A 319 -2.86 -18.60 3.66
N LYS A 320 -2.28 -19.25 2.63
CA LYS A 320 -0.82 -19.33 2.43
C LYS A 320 -0.30 -18.09 1.68
N ALA A 321 0.93 -17.67 1.96
CA ALA A 321 1.55 -16.47 1.36
C ALA A 321 1.57 -16.50 -0.18
N THR A 322 1.88 -17.66 -0.77
CA THR A 322 1.82 -17.91 -2.22
C THR A 322 1.17 -19.26 -2.47
N VAL A 323 0.22 -19.32 -3.39
CA VAL A 323 -0.41 -20.58 -3.84
C VAL A 323 -0.03 -20.83 -5.30
N VAL A 324 0.75 -21.89 -5.53
CA VAL A 324 0.96 -22.49 -6.86
C VAL A 324 -0.20 -23.46 -7.07
N TYR A 325 -1.02 -23.24 -8.10
CA TYR A 325 -2.30 -23.92 -8.20
C TYR A 325 -2.17 -25.42 -8.51
N LEU A 326 -2.51 -26.24 -7.52
CA LEU A 326 -3.17 -27.55 -7.69
C LEU A 326 -4.47 -27.69 -6.87
N SER A 327 -4.77 -26.83 -5.89
CA SER A 327 -6.11 -26.71 -5.26
C SER A 327 -6.17 -25.59 -4.21
N GLY A 328 -7.24 -24.77 -4.23
CA GLY A 328 -7.69 -23.93 -3.11
C GLY A 328 -7.13 -22.50 -3.01
N ILE A 329 -8.00 -21.50 -3.25
CA ILE A 329 -7.86 -20.13 -2.72
C ILE A 329 -9.21 -19.74 -2.13
N GLN A 330 -9.19 -19.08 -0.97
CA GLN A 330 -10.34 -18.43 -0.38
C GLN A 330 -10.06 -16.92 -0.36
N CYS A 331 -10.63 -16.17 -1.30
CA CYS A 331 -10.58 -14.70 -1.29
C CYS A 331 -11.89 -14.07 -0.79
N CYS A 332 -12.84 -14.88 -0.27
CA CYS A 332 -14.13 -14.45 0.27
C CYS A 332 -14.69 -15.44 1.30
#